data_AF-A0AAV0Y8U6-F1
#
_entry.id   AF-A0AAV0Y8U6-F1
#
_cell.length_a   1.000
_cell.length_b   1.000
_cell.length_c   1.000
_cell.angle_alpha   90.00
_cell.angle_beta   90.00
_cell.angle_gamma   90.00
#
_symmetry.space_group_name_H-M   'P 1'
#
loop_
_entity.id
_entity.type
_entity.pdbx_description
1 polymer ?
#
loop_
_entity_poly.entity_id
_entity_poly.type
_entity_poly.pdbx_seq_one_letter_code
_entity_poly.pdbx_strand_id
1 'polypeptide(L)'
;MEADGVVEGFLKSLEMHGLKFNRLIGDGDSSVTKRLHEIQPNSKYPLRVPKFILKNIYRFRSDVTKAAKRWRNLNGLTISQKMKGIRKDLSNGPFHRLGDHTNCETYFCDSKTNERNLVPEAVGRGIIGLVLQKWTKDDIPFVEHAKWNPKCIFVLLCKGNEFIENVKNEYVKSAHVCDCNQSKS
;
A
#
# COMPACT_ATOMS: atom_id res chain seq x y z
N MET A 1 10.71 32.50 -12.57
CA MET A 1 11.61 31.41 -12.99
C MET A 1 11.53 30.22 -12.04
N GLU A 2 11.89 30.36 -10.75
CA GLU A 2 11.73 29.27 -9.77
C GLU A 2 10.25 28.87 -9.56
N ALA A 3 9.38 29.85 -9.29
CA ALA A 3 7.95 29.61 -9.12
C ALA A 3 7.28 28.97 -10.34
N ASP A 4 7.73 29.28 -11.56
CA ASP A 4 7.20 28.67 -12.79
C ASP A 4 7.56 27.19 -12.88
N GLY A 5 8.83 26.84 -12.58
CA GLY A 5 9.29 25.45 -12.62
C GLY A 5 8.60 24.57 -11.57
N VAL A 6 8.39 25.09 -10.35
CA VAL A 6 7.66 24.38 -9.29
C VAL A 6 6.21 24.14 -9.70
N VAL A 7 5.53 25.18 -10.22
CA VAL A 7 4.13 25.09 -10.69
C VAL A 7 3.99 24.09 -11.84
N GLU A 8 4.88 24.16 -12.82
CA GLU A 8 4.88 23.25 -13.97
C GLU A 8 5.06 21.79 -13.53
N GLY A 9 5.97 21.53 -12.58
CA GLY A 9 6.17 20.20 -12.01
C GLY A 9 4.89 19.63 -11.38
N PHE A 10 4.14 20.43 -10.61
CA PHE A 10 2.87 19.99 -10.03
C PHE A 10 1.77 19.78 -11.08
N LEU A 11 1.70 20.63 -12.11
CA LEU A 11 0.74 20.46 -13.21
C LEU A 11 0.97 19.17 -14.00
N LYS A 12 2.24 18.83 -14.25
CA LYS A 12 2.63 17.61 -14.98
C LYS A 12 2.66 16.34 -14.10
N SER A 13 2.52 16.47 -12.78
CA SER A 13 2.65 15.34 -11.85
C SER A 13 1.67 14.19 -12.10
N LEU A 14 0.47 14.47 -12.63
CA LEU A 14 -0.48 13.42 -12.99
C LEU A 14 -0.02 12.63 -14.22
N GLU A 15 0.50 13.31 -15.23
CA GLU A 15 1.01 12.68 -16.45
C GLU A 15 2.31 11.92 -16.17
N MET A 16 3.26 12.57 -15.50
CA MET A 16 4.59 12.03 -15.24
C MET A 16 4.58 10.90 -14.21
N HIS A 17 3.70 10.99 -13.22
CA HIS A 17 3.78 10.15 -12.01
C HIS A 17 2.45 9.48 -11.65
N GLY A 18 1.35 9.78 -12.34
CA GLY A 18 0.02 9.31 -11.93
C GLY A 18 -0.45 9.93 -10.61
N LEU A 19 0.16 11.04 -10.17
CA LEU A 19 -0.09 11.65 -8.87
C LEU A 19 -0.95 12.90 -9.00
N LYS A 20 -1.95 13.02 -8.13
CA LYS A 20 -2.73 14.25 -7.94
C LYS A 20 -2.62 14.71 -6.50
N PHE A 21 -1.97 15.84 -6.29
CA PHE A 21 -1.82 16.44 -4.97
C PHE A 21 -3.09 17.20 -4.59
N ASN A 22 -3.70 16.83 -3.45
CA ASN A 22 -4.93 17.48 -2.98
C ASN A 22 -4.69 18.80 -2.24
N ARG A 23 -3.44 19.06 -1.87
CA ARG A 23 -3.01 20.26 -1.16
C ARG A 23 -1.58 20.55 -1.57
N LEU A 24 -1.31 21.82 -1.88
CA LEU A 24 0.01 22.33 -2.20
C LEU A 24 0.37 23.34 -1.10
N ILE A 25 1.55 23.19 -0.50
CA ILE A 25 2.00 24.02 0.63
C ILE A 25 3.33 24.62 0.21
N GLY A 26 3.40 25.95 0.18
CA GLY A 26 4.65 26.68 -0.02
C GLY A 26 5.47 26.77 1.26
N ASP A 27 6.74 27.12 1.12
CA ASP A 27 7.68 27.33 2.23
C ASP A 27 7.46 28.66 2.99
N GLY A 28 6.55 29.49 2.50
CA GLY A 28 6.27 30.82 3.04
C GLY A 28 6.76 31.97 2.14
N ASP A 29 7.50 31.70 1.05
CA ASP A 29 7.74 32.72 0.04
C ASP A 29 6.41 33.08 -0.64
N SER A 30 6.07 34.36 -0.59
CA SER A 30 4.85 34.93 -1.12
C SER A 30 4.65 34.63 -2.61
N SER A 31 5.73 34.51 -3.39
CA SER A 31 5.64 34.36 -4.85
C SER A 31 5.28 32.93 -5.29
N VAL A 32 5.96 31.93 -4.72
CA VAL A 32 5.69 30.50 -4.98
C VAL A 32 4.37 30.09 -4.32
N THR A 33 4.16 30.48 -3.05
CA THR A 33 2.97 30.11 -2.27
C THR A 33 1.69 30.59 -2.96
N LYS A 34 1.67 31.82 -3.48
CA LYS A 34 0.53 32.35 -4.22
C LYS A 34 0.20 31.52 -5.45
N ARG A 35 1.19 31.16 -6.26
CA ARG A 35 0.99 30.39 -7.49
C ARG A 35 0.59 28.94 -7.23
N LEU A 36 1.11 28.33 -6.17
CA LEU A 36 0.65 27.02 -5.71
C LEU A 36 -0.84 27.03 -5.31
N HIS A 37 -1.29 28.10 -4.66
CA HIS A 37 -2.71 28.28 -4.35
C HIS A 37 -3.58 28.43 -5.60
N GLU A 38 -3.10 29.13 -6.64
CA GLU A 38 -3.82 29.30 -7.92
C GLU A 38 -4.04 27.98 -8.65
N ILE A 39 -3.07 27.06 -8.63
CA ILE A 39 -3.18 25.74 -9.27
C ILE A 39 -3.74 24.65 -8.33
N GLN A 40 -3.98 24.98 -7.05
CA GLN A 40 -4.36 23.97 -6.06
C GLN A 40 -5.64 23.24 -6.51
N PRO A 41 -5.60 21.91 -6.69
CA PRO A 41 -6.77 21.19 -7.15
C PRO A 41 -7.89 21.32 -6.13
N ASN A 42 -9.08 21.72 -6.59
CA ASN A 42 -10.29 21.66 -5.77
C ASN A 42 -10.72 20.19 -5.65
N SER A 43 -10.03 19.46 -4.78
CA SER A 43 -10.22 18.04 -4.60
C SER A 43 -11.52 17.80 -3.83
N LYS A 44 -12.57 17.38 -4.55
CA LYS A 44 -13.75 16.74 -3.96
C LYS A 44 -13.43 15.40 -3.30
N TYR A 45 -12.19 14.90 -3.37
CA TYR A 45 -11.82 13.60 -2.84
C TYR A 45 -11.69 13.64 -1.31
N PRO A 46 -12.58 12.95 -0.57
CA PRO A 46 -12.51 12.95 0.89
C PRO A 46 -11.23 12.24 1.36
N LEU A 47 -10.50 12.82 2.30
CA LEU A 47 -9.34 12.18 2.93
C LEU A 47 -9.74 11.16 4.01
N ARG A 48 -10.95 10.61 3.93
CA ARG A 48 -11.55 9.81 5.00
C ARG A 48 -10.78 8.53 5.24
N VAL A 49 -10.56 7.72 4.20
CA VAL A 49 -9.85 6.43 4.32
C VAL A 49 -8.40 6.62 4.82
N PRO A 50 -7.56 7.50 4.24
CA PRO A 50 -6.21 7.71 4.76
C PRO A 50 -6.18 8.19 6.21
N LYS A 51 -7.03 9.16 6.58
CA LYS A 51 -7.14 9.64 7.97
C LYS A 51 -7.56 8.52 8.92
N PHE A 52 -8.48 7.67 8.48
CA PHE A 52 -8.92 6.51 9.26
C PHE A 52 -7.77 5.51 9.48
N ILE A 53 -7.01 5.17 8.43
CA ILE A 53 -5.88 4.25 8.52
C ILE A 53 -4.82 4.78 9.48
N LEU A 54 -4.40 6.05 9.32
CA LEU A 54 -3.38 6.67 10.18
C LEU A 54 -3.82 6.70 11.64
N LYS A 55 -5.07 7.06 11.91
CA LYS A 55 -5.64 7.07 13.27
C LYS A 55 -5.68 5.67 13.90
N ASN A 56 -5.79 4.62 13.09
CA ASN A 56 -5.97 3.25 13.54
C ASN A 56 -4.74 2.35 13.31
N ILE A 57 -3.57 2.88 12.90
CA ILE A 57 -2.42 2.08 12.46
C ILE A 57 -1.98 1.03 13.49
N TYR A 58 -2.02 1.37 14.77
CA TYR A 58 -1.71 0.44 15.87
C TYR A 58 -2.72 -0.70 15.99
N ARG A 59 -3.98 -0.48 15.60
CA ARG A 59 -5.02 -1.52 15.59
C ARG A 59 -4.80 -2.53 14.45
N PHE A 60 -4.41 -2.06 13.27
CA PHE A 60 -3.99 -2.97 12.19
C PHE A 60 -2.82 -3.85 12.64
N ARG A 61 -1.82 -3.28 13.33
CA ARG A 61 -0.70 -4.06 13.90
C ARG A 61 -1.16 -5.05 14.98
N SER A 62 -2.13 -4.64 15.80
CA SER A 62 -2.71 -5.49 16.84
C SER A 62 -3.37 -6.74 16.24
N ASP A 63 -4.07 -6.61 15.11
CA ASP A 63 -4.72 -7.73 14.43
C ASP A 63 -3.73 -8.78 13.95
N VAL A 64 -2.63 -8.34 13.34
CA VAL A 64 -1.52 -9.22 12.94
C VAL A 64 -1.00 -9.99 14.16
N THR A 65 -0.81 -9.29 15.28
CA THR A 65 -0.32 -9.90 16.52
C THR A 65 -1.33 -10.87 17.12
N LYS A 66 -2.63 -10.52 17.10
CA LYS A 66 -3.74 -11.34 17.61
C LYS A 66 -3.84 -12.65 16.82
N ALA A 67 -3.83 -12.57 15.49
CA ALA A 67 -3.79 -13.73 14.60
C ALA A 67 -2.55 -14.61 14.86
N ALA A 68 -1.35 -14.01 14.88
CA ALA A 68 -0.12 -14.75 15.10
C ALA A 68 -0.09 -15.50 16.44
N LYS A 69 -0.51 -14.83 17.53
CA LYS A 69 -0.61 -15.45 18.86
C LYS A 69 -1.63 -16.60 18.88
N ARG A 70 -2.80 -16.40 18.27
CA ARG A 70 -3.85 -17.42 18.18
C ARG A 70 -3.34 -18.70 17.51
N TRP A 71 -2.79 -18.58 16.31
CA TRP A 71 -2.39 -19.73 15.50
C TRP A 71 -1.12 -20.42 16.03
N ARG A 72 -0.21 -19.66 16.67
CA ARG A 72 0.97 -20.23 17.32
C ARG A 72 0.58 -21.20 18.44
N ASN A 73 -0.36 -20.78 19.30
CA ASN A 73 -0.73 -21.48 20.53
C ASN A 73 -1.79 -22.58 20.35
N LEU A 74 -2.35 -22.74 19.14
CA LEU A 74 -3.27 -23.84 18.85
C LEU A 74 -2.53 -25.18 18.75
N ASN A 75 -2.92 -26.14 19.59
CA ASN A 75 -2.39 -27.51 19.57
C ASN A 75 -3.17 -28.41 18.59
N GLY A 76 -2.57 -29.52 18.17
CA GLY A 76 -3.24 -30.52 17.32
C GLY A 76 -3.39 -30.13 15.83
N LEU A 77 -2.83 -29.00 15.41
CA LEU A 77 -2.83 -28.57 14.01
C LEU A 77 -1.44 -28.70 13.39
N THR A 78 -1.40 -29.12 12.14
CA THR A 78 -0.18 -29.10 11.31
C THR A 78 0.26 -27.66 11.03
N ILE A 79 1.54 -27.47 10.71
CA ILE A 79 2.08 -26.17 10.30
C ILE A 79 1.30 -25.62 9.09
N SER A 80 0.96 -26.48 8.12
CA SER A 80 0.19 -26.07 6.94
C SER A 80 -1.19 -25.53 7.29
N GLN A 81 -1.92 -26.18 8.20
CA GLN A 81 -3.22 -25.68 8.68
C GLN A 81 -3.09 -24.35 9.42
N LYS A 82 -2.07 -24.21 10.30
CA LYS A 82 -1.78 -22.94 10.98
C LYS A 82 -1.45 -21.82 9.99
N MET A 83 -0.67 -22.12 8.95
CA MET A 83 -0.33 -21.18 7.87
C MET A 83 -1.54 -20.79 7.02
N LYS A 84 -2.46 -21.72 6.76
CA LYS A 84 -3.72 -21.41 6.07
C LYS A 84 -4.59 -20.46 6.91
N GLY A 85 -4.69 -20.74 8.20
CA GLY A 85 -5.44 -19.92 9.16
C GLY A 85 -4.89 -18.50 9.29
N ILE A 86 -3.60 -18.35 9.56
CA ILE A 86 -2.99 -17.01 9.70
C ILE A 86 -3.09 -16.21 8.40
N ARG A 87 -2.92 -16.84 7.23
CA ARG A 87 -3.10 -16.14 5.94
C ARG A 87 -4.51 -15.62 5.75
N LYS A 88 -5.53 -16.39 6.16
CA LYS A 88 -6.93 -15.95 6.12
C LYS A 88 -7.11 -14.68 6.97
N ASP A 89 -6.62 -14.69 8.20
CA ASP A 89 -6.73 -13.54 9.11
C ASP A 89 -5.99 -12.30 8.58
N LEU A 90 -4.76 -12.46 8.10
CA LEU A 90 -3.95 -11.35 7.61
C LEU A 90 -4.55 -10.72 6.34
N SER A 91 -5.13 -11.55 5.48
CA SER A 91 -5.83 -11.06 4.28
C SER A 91 -7.13 -10.34 4.64
N ASN A 92 -7.83 -10.79 5.69
CA ASN A 92 -9.07 -10.18 6.16
C ASN A 92 -8.86 -8.95 7.06
N GLY A 93 -7.72 -8.83 7.74
CA GLY A 93 -7.43 -7.74 8.70
C GLY A 93 -7.75 -6.33 8.18
N PRO A 94 -7.31 -5.95 6.96
CA PRO A 94 -7.66 -4.66 6.39
C PRO A 94 -9.17 -4.46 6.17
N PHE A 95 -9.87 -5.48 5.70
CA PHE A 95 -11.32 -5.46 5.49
C PHE A 95 -12.07 -5.32 6.81
N HIS A 96 -11.70 -6.13 7.81
CA HIS A 96 -12.19 -6.04 9.18
C HIS A 96 -12.06 -4.63 9.74
N ARG A 97 -10.88 -4.01 9.62
CA ARG A 97 -10.64 -2.66 10.15
C ARG A 97 -11.34 -1.57 9.39
N LEU A 98 -11.63 -1.78 8.11
CA LEU A 98 -12.38 -0.84 7.30
C LEU A 98 -13.90 -1.05 7.40
N GLY A 99 -14.37 -1.96 8.27
CA GLY A 99 -15.79 -2.14 8.57
C GLY A 99 -16.49 -3.21 7.73
N ASP A 100 -15.75 -4.05 7.02
CA ASP A 100 -16.30 -5.27 6.41
C ASP A 100 -15.99 -6.48 7.30
N HIS A 101 -17.04 -7.02 7.90
CA HIS A 101 -16.94 -8.12 8.86
C HIS A 101 -17.37 -9.47 8.28
N THR A 102 -17.66 -9.55 6.98
CA THR A 102 -18.21 -10.75 6.32
C THR A 102 -17.36 -12.00 6.48
N ASN A 103 -16.03 -11.84 6.51
CA ASN A 103 -15.06 -12.95 6.62
C ASN A 103 -14.38 -13.04 7.99
N CYS A 104 -14.93 -12.38 9.01
CA CYS A 104 -14.35 -12.36 10.35
C CYS A 104 -14.66 -13.64 11.15
N GLU A 105 -13.63 -14.15 11.82
CA GLU A 105 -13.80 -15.17 12.85
C GLU A 105 -14.21 -14.54 14.20
N THR A 106 -14.96 -15.28 15.01
CA THR A 106 -15.49 -14.80 16.30
C THR A 106 -14.40 -14.40 17.29
N TYR A 107 -13.28 -15.13 17.35
CA TYR A 107 -12.16 -14.73 18.23
C TYR A 107 -11.46 -13.46 17.74
N PHE A 108 -11.54 -13.16 16.45
CA PHE A 108 -10.80 -12.10 15.80
C PHE A 108 -11.58 -10.78 15.91
N CYS A 109 -12.89 -10.83 15.74
CA CYS A 109 -13.75 -9.67 15.57
C CYS A 109 -14.85 -9.58 16.64
N ASP A 110 -14.83 -8.49 17.40
CA ASP A 110 -15.88 -8.12 18.35
C ASP A 110 -16.83 -7.09 17.69
N SER A 111 -17.43 -7.44 16.55
CA SER A 111 -18.13 -6.50 15.66
C SER A 111 -19.15 -5.66 16.43
N LYS A 112 -19.15 -4.35 16.18
CA LYS A 112 -20.15 -3.43 16.72
C LYS A 112 -21.28 -3.27 15.70
N THR A 113 -22.52 -3.25 16.18
CA THR A 113 -23.66 -2.88 15.34
C THR A 113 -23.45 -1.46 14.81
N ASN A 114 -23.71 -1.24 13.52
CA ASN A 114 -23.74 0.07 12.85
C ASN A 114 -22.38 0.73 12.44
N GLU A 115 -21.29 -0.02 12.26
CA GLU A 115 -20.05 0.56 11.71
C GLU A 115 -20.15 0.83 10.20
N ARG A 116 -19.60 1.97 9.74
CA ARG A 116 -19.57 2.33 8.32
C ARG A 116 -18.51 1.51 7.59
N ASN A 117 -18.93 0.81 6.53
CA ASN A 117 -17.99 0.12 5.64
C ASN A 117 -17.26 1.12 4.71
N LEU A 118 -15.94 1.21 4.89
CA LEU A 118 -15.00 2.02 4.10
C LEU A 118 -14.27 1.21 3.02
N VAL A 119 -14.44 -0.12 2.97
CA VAL A 119 -13.79 -1.00 1.98
C VAL A 119 -14.04 -0.55 0.54
N PRO A 120 -15.27 -0.23 0.09
CA PRO A 120 -15.48 0.19 -1.30
C PRO A 120 -14.68 1.46 -1.66
N GLU A 121 -14.60 2.42 -0.74
CA GLU A 121 -13.82 3.64 -0.93
C GLU A 121 -12.30 3.35 -0.96
N ALA A 122 -11.83 2.39 -0.17
CA ALA A 122 -10.43 1.98 -0.13
C ALA A 122 -10.01 1.19 -1.38
N VAL A 123 -10.85 0.26 -1.87
CA VAL A 123 -10.62 -0.49 -3.12
C VAL A 123 -10.55 0.47 -4.30
N GLY A 124 -11.52 1.38 -4.42
CA GLY A 124 -11.57 2.35 -5.53
C GLY A 124 -10.36 3.29 -5.59
N ARG A 125 -9.55 3.34 -4.52
CA ARG A 125 -8.32 4.13 -4.42
C ARG A 125 -7.03 3.29 -4.48
N GLY A 126 -7.13 1.97 -4.66
CA GLY A 126 -5.98 1.07 -4.66
C GLY A 126 -5.24 1.00 -3.32
N ILE A 127 -5.89 1.38 -2.21
CA ILE A 127 -5.29 1.34 -0.86
C ILE A 127 -5.22 -0.10 -0.35
N ILE A 128 -6.18 -0.93 -0.74
CA ILE A 128 -6.26 -2.35 -0.42
C ILE A 128 -6.16 -3.15 -1.71
N GLY A 129 -5.40 -4.24 -1.69
CA GLY A 129 -5.24 -5.12 -2.86
C GLY A 129 -3.87 -5.77 -3.03
N LEU A 130 -2.86 -5.40 -2.25
CA LEU A 130 -1.54 -6.05 -2.30
C LEU A 130 -1.26 -6.81 -1.00
N VAL A 131 -1.04 -8.13 -1.11
CA VAL A 131 -0.53 -8.97 -0.03
C VAL A 131 0.72 -9.68 -0.55
N LEU A 132 1.86 -9.39 0.07
CA LEU A 132 3.13 -10.04 -0.25
C LEU A 132 3.39 -11.19 0.73
N GLN A 133 3.87 -12.32 0.21
CA GLN A 133 4.06 -13.55 0.98
C GLN A 133 5.34 -14.27 0.54
N LYS A 134 5.72 -15.31 1.30
CA LYS A 134 6.92 -16.14 1.07
C LYS A 134 8.25 -15.37 1.19
N TRP A 135 8.29 -14.44 2.15
CA TRP A 135 9.47 -13.65 2.47
C TRP A 135 10.68 -14.53 2.82
N THR A 136 11.83 -14.18 2.27
CA THR A 136 13.14 -14.73 2.63
C THR A 136 13.92 -13.75 3.50
N LYS A 137 15.04 -14.21 4.10
CA LYS A 137 15.89 -13.36 4.96
C LYS A 137 16.57 -12.21 4.21
N ASP A 138 16.74 -12.37 2.89
CA ASP A 138 17.46 -11.43 2.03
C ASP A 138 16.50 -10.48 1.29
N ASP A 139 15.19 -10.67 1.45
CA ASP A 139 14.17 -9.83 0.82
C ASP A 139 14.16 -8.43 1.43
N ILE A 140 14.29 -7.42 0.58
CA ILE A 140 14.20 -6.01 0.99
C ILE A 140 12.76 -5.53 0.79
N PRO A 141 12.05 -5.07 1.84
CA PRO A 141 10.63 -4.73 1.75
C PRO A 141 10.26 -3.74 0.64
N PHE A 142 11.05 -2.69 0.44
CA PHE A 142 10.80 -1.71 -0.62
C PHE A 142 11.04 -2.28 -2.03
N VAL A 143 12.01 -3.20 -2.18
CA VAL A 143 12.30 -3.85 -3.47
C VAL A 143 11.15 -4.78 -3.84
N GLU A 144 10.74 -5.67 -2.93
CA GLU A 144 9.61 -6.57 -3.19
C GLU A 144 8.31 -5.78 -3.41
N HIS A 145 8.08 -4.68 -2.68
CA HIS A 145 6.92 -3.82 -2.94
C HIS A 145 6.97 -3.21 -4.35
N ALA A 146 8.08 -2.58 -4.74
CA ALA A 146 8.22 -1.97 -6.07
C ALA A 146 8.09 -3.01 -7.20
N LYS A 147 8.65 -4.21 -6.99
CA LYS A 147 8.60 -5.33 -7.94
C LYS A 147 7.17 -5.81 -8.20
N TRP A 148 6.38 -6.02 -7.15
CA TRP A 148 5.02 -6.58 -7.25
C TRP A 148 3.92 -5.53 -7.40
N ASN A 149 4.20 -4.25 -7.11
CA ASN A 149 3.30 -3.14 -7.34
C ASN A 149 4.07 -1.86 -7.72
N PRO A 150 4.62 -1.81 -8.95
CA PRO A 150 5.48 -0.70 -9.39
C PRO A 150 4.77 0.64 -9.51
N LYS A 151 3.43 0.66 -9.53
CA LYS A 151 2.63 1.90 -9.59
C LYS A 151 2.20 2.36 -8.19
N CYS A 152 2.74 1.76 -7.13
CA CYS A 152 2.39 2.16 -5.77
C CYS A 152 2.81 3.61 -5.49
N ILE A 153 1.80 4.46 -5.24
CA ILE A 153 1.99 5.87 -4.88
C ILE A 153 2.90 6.04 -3.67
N PHE A 154 2.76 5.17 -2.65
CA PHE A 154 3.58 5.25 -1.45
C PHE A 154 5.06 4.98 -1.75
N VAL A 155 5.37 3.93 -2.53
CA VAL A 155 6.75 3.61 -2.89
C VAL A 155 7.34 4.71 -3.78
N LEU A 156 6.54 5.22 -4.73
CA LEU A 156 6.95 6.32 -5.60
C LEU A 156 7.33 7.58 -4.80
N LEU A 157 6.50 7.97 -3.81
CA LEU A 157 6.78 9.12 -2.96
C LEU A 157 7.96 8.90 -2.00
N CYS A 158 8.15 7.68 -1.48
CA CYS A 158 9.22 7.39 -0.53
C CYS A 158 10.58 7.10 -1.16
N LYS A 159 10.61 6.51 -2.36
CA LYS A 159 11.82 5.98 -2.99
C LYS A 159 12.13 6.59 -4.37
N GLY A 160 11.16 7.26 -4.99
CA GLY A 160 11.32 7.87 -6.31
C GLY A 160 11.11 6.90 -7.48
N ASN A 161 10.90 7.47 -8.66
CA ASN A 161 10.63 6.69 -9.88
C ASN A 161 11.87 5.92 -10.35
N GLU A 162 13.06 6.49 -10.20
CA GLU A 162 14.32 5.84 -10.58
C GLU A 162 14.52 4.52 -9.83
N PHE A 163 14.26 4.50 -8.51
CA PHE A 163 14.30 3.28 -7.72
C PHE A 163 13.36 2.20 -8.27
N ILE A 164 12.13 2.59 -8.61
CA ILE A 164 11.12 1.67 -9.15
C ILE A 164 11.57 1.11 -10.50
N GLU A 165 12.06 1.95 -11.41
CA GLU A 165 12.54 1.53 -12.72
C GLU A 165 13.76 0.62 -12.62
N ASN A 166 14.70 0.90 -11.70
CA ASN A 166 15.84 0.03 -11.45
C ASN A 166 15.39 -1.36 -10.96
N VAL A 167 14.47 -1.43 -9.99
CA VAL A 167 13.90 -2.69 -9.51
C VAL A 167 13.18 -3.46 -10.63
N LYS A 168 12.39 -2.78 -11.45
CA LYS A 168 11.72 -3.41 -12.61
C LYS A 168 12.74 -4.00 -13.59
N ASN A 169 13.76 -3.22 -13.94
CA ASN A 169 14.76 -3.63 -14.92
C ASN A 169 15.59 -4.81 -14.42
N GLU A 170 15.99 -4.82 -13.15
CA GLU A 170 16.67 -5.95 -12.52
C GLU A 170 15.78 -7.19 -12.44
N TYR A 171 14.49 -7.01 -12.12
CA TYR A 171 13.53 -8.11 -12.09
C TYR A 171 13.34 -8.73 -13.48
N VAL A 172 13.14 -7.91 -14.51
CA VAL A 172 12.97 -8.38 -15.91
C VAL A 172 14.24 -9.10 -16.39
N LYS A 173 15.43 -8.58 -16.06
CA LYS A 173 16.70 -9.27 -16.33
C LYS A 173 16.78 -10.63 -15.63
N SER A 174 16.37 -10.70 -14.36
CA SER A 174 16.39 -11.95 -13.59
C SER A 174 15.37 -12.98 -14.10
N ALA A 175 14.23 -12.52 -14.62
CA ALA A 175 13.21 -13.38 -15.21
C ALA A 175 13.64 -13.95 -16.58
N HIS A 176 14.41 -13.19 -17.37
CA HIS A 176 14.91 -13.63 -18.68
C HIS A 176 16.15 -14.53 -18.64
N VAL A 177 16.82 -14.67 -17.49
CA VAL A 177 18.00 -15.55 -17.34
C VAL A 177 17.60 -17.01 -17.04
N CYS A 178 16.31 -17.31 -16.83
CA CYS A 178 15.84 -18.66 -16.49
C CYS A 178 14.92 -19.28 -17.55
N ASP A 179 15.32 -19.22 -18.82
CA ASP A 179 14.71 -20.03 -19.90
C ASP A 179 15.73 -20.24 -21.04
N CYS A 180 16.78 -21.03 -20.78
CA CYS A 180 17.38 -21.97 -21.75
C CYS A 180 18.70 -22.52 -21.17
N ASN A 181 18.64 -23.69 -20.53
CA ASN A 181 19.74 -24.67 -20.55
C ASN A 181 19.18 -26.06 -20.21
N GLN A 182 18.09 -26.43 -20.89
CA GLN A 182 17.78 -27.83 -21.11
C GLN A 182 18.15 -28.16 -22.56
N SER A 183 18.93 -29.23 -22.70
CA SER A 183 19.39 -29.89 -23.93
C SER A 183 20.48 -29.17 -24.73
N LYS A 184 21.71 -29.68 -24.64
CA LYS A 184 22.42 -30.24 -25.81
C LYS A 184 23.31 -31.41 -25.36
N SER A 185 22.95 -32.58 -25.88
CA SER A 185 23.66 -33.86 -26.06
C SER A 185 24.57 -34.42 -24.97
#